data_AF-J2UEB9-F1
#
_entry.id   AF-J2UEB9-F1
#
_cell.length_a   1.000
_cell.length_b   1.000
_cell.length_c   1.000
_cell.angle_alpha   90.00
_cell.angle_beta   90.00
_cell.angle_gamma   90.00
#
_symmetry.space_group_name_H-M   'P 1'
#
loop_
_entity.id
_entity.type
_entity.pdbx_description
1 polymer ?
#
loop_
_entity_poly.entity_id
_entity_poly.type
_entity_poly.pdbx_seq_one_letter_code
_entity_poly.pdbx_strand_id
1 'polypeptide(L)'
;MLGFAAFLVIVSLFMFVSTKAGTRGVGVCVIVGALIQQISGRIEYGWEDRPPSGYITGWAAAVLNLVFGILGLAMVIWPDIAMGILGWDKK
;
A
#
# COMPACT_ATOMS: atom_id res chain seq x y z
N MET A 1 7.59 -14.45 4.02
CA MET A 1 7.55 -14.29 5.50
C MET A 1 7.27 -12.85 5.92
N LEU A 2 8.00 -11.86 5.42
CA LEU A 2 7.79 -10.44 5.78
C LEU A 2 6.36 -9.94 5.49
N GLY A 3 5.80 -10.27 4.32
CA GLY A 3 4.43 -9.89 3.94
C GLY A 3 3.35 -10.49 4.85
N PHE A 4 3.54 -11.73 5.30
CA PHE A 4 2.60 -12.39 6.22
C PHE A 4 2.64 -11.77 7.63
N ALA A 5 3.83 -11.39 8.11
CA ALA A 5 3.97 -10.66 9.37
C ALA A 5 3.30 -9.29 9.29
N ALA A 6 3.55 -8.53 8.22
CA ALA A 6 2.91 -7.22 7.99
C ALA A 6 1.38 -7.35 7.93
N PHE A 7 0.86 -8.39 7.28
CA PHE A 7 -0.56 -8.71 7.25
C PHE A 7 -1.14 -8.94 8.65
N LEU A 8 -0.52 -9.81 9.46
CA LEU A 8 -0.98 -10.07 10.83
C LEU A 8 -0.97 -8.81 11.70
N VAL A 9 0.04 -7.96 11.54
CA VAL A 9 0.14 -6.67 12.25
C VAL A 9 -1.03 -5.76 11.85
N ILE A 10 -1.30 -5.60 10.55
CA ILE A 10 -2.41 -4.77 10.07
C ILE A 10 -3.75 -5.30 10.57
N VAL A 11 -4.00 -6.62 10.45
CA VAL A 11 -5.23 -7.25 10.96
C VAL A 11 -5.38 -6.98 12.46
N SER A 12 -4.30 -7.09 13.22
CA SER A 12 -4.31 -6.80 14.66
C SER A 12 -4.65 -5.33 14.95
N LEU A 13 -4.12 -4.39 14.17
CA LEU A 13 -4.44 -2.96 14.29
C LEU A 13 -5.94 -2.68 14.01
N PHE A 14 -6.51 -3.32 13.00
CA PHE A 14 -7.94 -3.19 12.69
C PHE A 14 -8.84 -3.80 13.78
N MET A 15 -8.50 -4.99 14.28
CA MET A 15 -9.34 -5.74 15.21
C MET A 15 -9.25 -5.24 16.65
N PHE A 16 -8.06 -4.82 17.10
CA PHE A 16 -7.80 -4.56 18.52
C PHE A 16 -7.52 -3.09 18.85
N VAL A 17 -7.23 -2.24 17.86
CA VAL A 17 -6.89 -0.83 18.12
C VAL A 17 -7.97 0.11 17.57
N SER A 18 -8.07 0.23 16.24
CA SER A 18 -9.14 1.00 15.57
C SER A 18 -9.01 0.90 14.06
N THR A 19 -10.11 1.19 13.35
CA THR A 19 -10.11 1.36 11.88
C THR A 19 -9.11 2.43 11.41
N LYS A 20 -8.92 3.50 12.21
CA LYS A 20 -7.94 4.56 11.92
C LYS A 20 -6.50 4.03 12.01
N ALA A 21 -6.19 3.26 13.05
CA ALA A 21 -4.86 2.66 13.24
C ALA A 21 -4.54 1.64 12.14
N GLY A 22 -5.53 0.80 11.78
CA GLY A 22 -5.42 -0.13 10.66
C GLY A 22 -5.15 0.59 9.34
N THR A 23 -5.91 1.66 9.04
CA THR A 23 -5.74 2.47 7.81
C THR A 23 -4.35 3.10 7.73
N ARG A 24 -3.83 3.65 8.84
CA ARG A 24 -2.46 4.16 8.90
C ARG A 24 -1.42 3.06 8.65
N GLY A 25 -1.64 1.87 9.22
CA GLY A 25 -0.78 0.70 9.00
C GLY A 25 -0.72 0.29 7.52
N VAL A 26 -1.88 0.25 6.84
CA VAL A 26 -1.95 0.02 5.39
C VAL A 26 -1.19 1.11 4.63
N GLY A 27 -1.38 2.39 4.99
CA GLY A 27 -0.66 3.50 4.37
C GLY A 27 0.86 3.35 4.47
N VAL A 28 1.38 2.94 5.63
CA VAL A 28 2.82 2.66 5.82
C VAL A 28 3.27 1.51 4.91
N CYS A 29 2.51 0.43 4.82
CA CYS A 29 2.85 -0.69 3.93
C CYS A 29 2.86 -0.29 2.45
N VAL A 30 1.94 0.59 2.02
CA VAL A 30 1.92 1.12 0.66
C VAL A 30 3.17 1.96 0.38
N ILE A 31 3.58 2.84 1.30
CA ILE A 31 4.81 3.64 1.17
C ILE A 31 6.04 2.73 1.08
N VAL A 32 6.15 1.75 1.98
CA VAL A 32 7.29 0.81 1.99
C VAL A 32 7.32 0.00 0.69
N GLY A 33 6.17 -0.47 0.21
CA GLY A 33 6.06 -1.17 -1.07
C GLY A 33 6.51 -0.31 -2.25
N ALA A 34 6.08 0.95 -2.30
CA ALA A 34 6.49 1.91 -3.33
C ALA A 34 8.00 2.20 -3.28
N LEU A 35 8.59 2.31 -2.09
CA LEU A 35 10.04 2.50 -1.92
C LEU A 35 10.83 1.30 -2.42
N ILE A 36 10.41 0.08 -2.08
CA ILE A 36 11.06 -1.14 -2.56
C ILE A 36 10.98 -1.21 -4.08
N GLN A 37 9.80 -0.97 -4.66
CA GLN A 37 9.60 -0.93 -6.11
C GLN A 37 10.45 0.14 -6.80
N GLN A 38 10.61 1.31 -6.16
CA GLN A 38 11.44 2.40 -6.66
C GLN A 38 12.91 2.04 -6.66
N ILE A 39 13.41 1.39 -5.60
CA ILE A 39 14.80 0.91 -5.51
C ILE A 39 15.06 -0.18 -6.56
N SER A 40 14.10 -1.08 -6.78
CA SER A 40 14.21 -2.11 -7.81
C SER A 40 14.15 -1.54 -9.23
N GLY A 41 13.60 -0.33 -9.42
CA GLY A 41 13.47 0.34 -10.71
C GLY A 41 12.54 -0.38 -11.71
N ARG A 42 11.79 -1.38 -11.22
CA ARG A 42 10.97 -2.30 -12.00
C ARG A 42 9.71 -2.63 -11.21
N ILE A 43 8.55 -2.50 -11.84
CA ILE A 43 7.27 -2.93 -11.30
C ILE A 43 6.81 -4.12 -12.13
N GLU A 44 6.73 -5.29 -11.51
CA GLU A 44 6.18 -6.50 -12.13
C GLU A 44 4.68 -6.32 -12.35
N TYR A 45 4.22 -6.65 -13.56
CA TYR A 45 2.79 -6.73 -13.84
C TYR A 45 2.45 -8.10 -14.42
N GLY A 46 1.31 -8.63 -14.03
CA GLY A 46 0.89 -9.97 -14.39
C GLY A 46 -0.22 -10.45 -13.49
N TRP A 47 -0.67 -11.68 -13.73
CA TRP A 47 -1.63 -12.36 -12.86
C TRP A 47 -0.91 -12.98 -11.67
N GLU A 48 -1.58 -12.94 -10.52
CA GLU A 48 -1.11 -13.64 -9.32
C GLU A 48 -0.96 -15.14 -9.65
N ASP A 49 0.11 -15.76 -9.13
CA ASP A 49 0.52 -17.14 -9.43
C ASP A 49 0.95 -17.45 -10.88
N ARG A 50 1.14 -16.44 -11.72
CA ARG A 50 1.72 -16.58 -13.08
C ARG A 50 3.05 -15.83 -13.15
N PRO A 51 3.99 -16.26 -14.03
CA PRO A 51 5.17 -15.47 -14.31
C PRO A 51 4.76 -14.06 -14.79
N PRO A 52 5.50 -13.01 -14.39
CA PRO A 52 5.17 -11.64 -14.75
C PRO A 52 5.16 -11.51 -16.27
N SER A 53 4.10 -10.87 -16.80
CA SER A 53 3.94 -10.62 -18.23
C SER A 53 4.95 -9.59 -18.74
N GLY A 54 5.55 -8.82 -17.82
CA GLY A 54 6.67 -7.93 -18.08
C GLY A 54 6.96 -7.04 -16.89
N TYR A 55 7.74 -5.98 -17.15
CA TYR A 55 8.11 -4.99 -16.15
C TYR A 55 7.80 -3.58 -16.67
N ILE A 56 7.13 -2.78 -15.84
CA ILE A 56 7.09 -1.32 -16.04
C ILE A 56 8.41 -0.77 -15.50
N THR A 57 9.11 0.00 -16.32
CA THR A 57 10.44 0.55 -15.98
C THR A 57 10.53 2.04 -16.32
N GLY A 58 11.60 2.69 -15.87
CA GLY A 58 11.90 4.09 -16.20
C GLY A 58 10.92 5.08 -15.59
N TRP A 59 10.58 6.13 -16.35
CA TRP A 59 9.75 7.25 -15.88
C TRP A 59 8.35 6.79 -15.45
N ALA A 60 7.76 5.82 -16.15
CA ALA A 60 6.41 5.33 -15.83
C ALA A 60 6.38 4.62 -14.46
N ALA A 61 7.40 3.82 -14.15
CA ALA A 61 7.55 3.21 -12.83
C ALA A 61 7.73 4.27 -11.73
N ALA A 62 8.52 5.31 -12.00
CA ALA A 62 8.72 6.40 -11.06
C ALA A 62 7.41 7.17 -10.76
N VAL A 63 6.60 7.45 -11.79
CA VAL A 63 5.30 8.10 -11.62
C VAL A 63 4.34 7.21 -10.80
N LEU A 64 4.28 5.91 -11.08
CA LEU A 64 3.44 4.98 -10.32
C LEU A 64 3.86 4.91 -8.85
N ASN A 65 5.16 4.80 -8.57
CA ASN A 65 5.67 4.79 -7.20
C ASN A 65 5.41 6.13 -6.48
N LEU A 66 5.47 7.26 -7.19
CA LEU A 66 5.10 8.56 -6.64
C LEU A 66 3.61 8.59 -6.26
N VAL A 67 2.73 8.09 -7.13
CA VAL A 67 1.28 8.00 -6.85
C VAL A 67 1.02 7.10 -5.65
N PHE A 68 1.65 5.93 -5.57
CA PHE A 68 1.53 5.04 -4.41
C PHE A 68 2.09 5.66 -3.14
N GLY A 69 3.21 6.37 -3.21
CA GLY A 69 3.77 7.11 -2.08
C GLY A 69 2.83 8.19 -1.55
N ILE A 70 2.24 8.99 -2.44
CA ILE A 70 1.25 10.03 -2.09
C ILE A 70 0.00 9.39 -1.48
N LEU A 71 -0.49 8.30 -2.07
CA LEU A 71 -1.65 7.57 -1.55
C LEU A 71 -1.39 7.04 -0.14
N GLY A 72 -0.27 6.36 0.07
CA GLY A 72 0.10 5.85 1.38
C GLY A 72 0.29 6.98 2.41
N LEU A 73 0.87 8.11 2.01
CA LEU A 73 1.01 9.29 2.87
C LEU A 73 -0.35 9.87 3.25
N ALA A 74 -1.28 9.98 2.30
CA ALA A 74 -2.64 10.45 2.55
C ALA A 74 -3.38 9.55 3.56
N MET A 75 -3.22 8.22 3.45
CA MET A 75 -3.77 7.26 4.42
C MET A 75 -3.17 7.40 5.83
N VAL A 76 -1.91 7.84 5.94
CA VAL A 76 -1.24 8.07 7.23
C VAL A 76 -1.67 9.39 7.87
N ILE A 77 -1.66 10.49 7.09
CA ILE A 77 -1.93 11.86 7.57
C ILE A 77 -3.44 12.07 7.80
N TRP A 78 -4.26 11.70 6.83
CA TRP A 78 -5.72 11.89 6.86
C TRP A 78 -6.47 10.54 6.75
N PRO A 79 -6.35 9.67 7.76
CA PRO A 79 -7.01 8.36 7.73
C PRO A 79 -8.53 8.48 7.63
N ASP A 80 -9.14 9.52 8.21
CA ASP A 80 -10.60 9.71 8.17
C ASP A 80 -11.11 10.00 6.74
N ILE A 81 -10.42 10.88 6.01
CA ILE A 81 -10.75 11.18 4.61
C ILE A 81 -10.48 9.95 3.74
N ALA A 82 -9.35 9.27 3.97
CA ALA A 82 -9.01 8.05 3.23
C ALA A 82 -10.05 6.93 3.44
N MET A 83 -10.49 6.71 4.68
CA MET A 83 -11.55 5.75 4.99
C MET A 83 -12.88 6.14 4.31
N GLY A 84 -13.22 7.43 4.26
CA GLY A 84 -14.41 7.91 3.55
C GLY A 84 -14.37 7.65 2.04
N ILE A 85 -13.22 7.91 1.39
CA ILE A 85 -13.04 7.65 -0.06
C ILE A 85 -13.03 6.15 -0.36
N LEU A 86 -12.42 5.34 0.50
CA LEU A 86 -12.33 3.89 0.34
C LEU A 86 -13.61 3.15 0.77
N GLY A 87 -14.61 3.85 1.29
CA GLY A 87 -15.87 3.26 1.75
C GLY A 87 -15.73 2.43 3.04
N TRP A 88 -14.67 2.66 3.82
CA TRP A 88 -14.46 2.05 5.15
C TRP A 88 -15.08 2.85 6.28
N ASP A 89 -15.59 4.05 5.99
CA ASP A 89 -16.43 4.80 6.90
C ASP A 89 -17.80 4.10 7.02
N LYS A 90 -18.03 3.47 8.18
CA LYS A 90 -19.33 2.93 8.52
C LYS A 90 -20.25 4.11 8.84
N LYS A 91 -21.18 4.40 7.94
CA LYS A 91 -22.50 4.85 8.40
C LYS A 91 -23.16 3.74 9.21
#